data_AF-A0A7X3PZM1-F1
#
_entry.id   AF-A0A7X3PZM1-F1
#
_cell.length_a   1.000
_cell.length_b   1.000
_cell.length_c   1.000
_cell.angle_alpha   90.00
_cell.angle_beta   90.00
_cell.angle_gamma   90.00
#
_symmetry.space_group_name_H-M   'P 1'
#
loop_
_entity.id
_entity.type
_entity.pdbx_description
1 polymer ?
#
loop_
_entity_poly.entity_id
_entity_poly.type
_entity_poly.pdbx_seq_one_letter_code
_entity_poly.pdbx_strand_id
1 'polypeptide(L)'
;MSAMDNLQPAPLRERDVTRHIAREFYKEFDQLIESDVIIVGGGPSGLVCAHDLAEQGFRTLLLEQSLALGGGFWSGGYLMNKATLCEPAHEVLESMGVPCKPVKECAGMRIVDPPHATARLIASVYEAGAKVLNLTRVVDLILRGEGTLEGVVVNNTTAEMAGHDIIHVDPIALESKVVVDATGHDAVVVGLLNQRGLYQTVPGNGAMWVARSEAMVVKNTREIFPNCFVTGLAVAAVDGSPRMGPAFGSMLLSGKRAAGLVRHKLKGE
;
A
#
# COMPACT_ATOMS: atom_id res chain seq x y z
N MET A 1 16.34 26.21 -39.83
CA MET A 1 16.51 25.80 -38.42
C MET A 1 15.51 24.70 -38.16
N SER A 2 16.01 23.51 -37.84
CA SER A 2 15.16 22.36 -37.57
C SER A 2 14.43 22.60 -36.25
N ALA A 3 13.22 22.07 -36.06
CA ALA A 3 12.45 22.22 -34.81
C ALA A 3 13.22 21.76 -33.55
N MET A 4 14.34 21.04 -33.70
CA MET A 4 15.24 20.67 -32.61
C MET A 4 16.18 21.81 -32.15
N ASP A 5 16.41 22.86 -32.96
CA ASP A 5 17.28 23.99 -32.61
C ASP A 5 16.65 24.90 -31.52
N ASN A 6 15.35 24.73 -31.23
CA ASN A 6 14.61 25.50 -30.21
C ASN A 6 14.43 24.74 -28.88
N LEU A 7 15.10 23.60 -28.67
CA LEU A 7 15.07 22.84 -27.41
C LEU A 7 16.10 23.38 -26.40
N GLN A 8 16.06 24.68 -26.09
CA GLN A 8 16.90 25.26 -25.04
C GLN A 8 16.18 25.22 -23.68
N PRO A 9 16.68 24.46 -22.68
CA PRO A 9 16.12 24.49 -21.34
C PRO A 9 16.40 25.83 -20.67
N ALA A 10 15.53 26.22 -19.73
CA ALA A 10 15.75 27.40 -18.92
C ALA A 10 17.02 27.27 -18.06
N PRO A 11 17.80 28.34 -17.87
CA PRO A 11 19.03 28.31 -17.07
C PRO A 11 18.71 28.32 -15.56
N LEU A 12 18.60 27.14 -14.96
CA LEU A 12 18.38 26.97 -13.52
C LEU A 12 19.70 27.00 -12.74
N ARG A 13 19.67 27.45 -11.48
CA ARG A 13 20.83 27.43 -10.57
C ARG A 13 20.69 26.33 -9.53
N GLU A 14 21.81 25.70 -9.17
CA GLU A 14 21.89 24.59 -8.21
C GLU A 14 21.27 24.96 -6.87
N ARG A 15 21.56 26.16 -6.37
CA ARG A 15 21.02 26.67 -5.09
C ARG A 15 19.49 26.75 -5.09
N ASP A 16 18.88 27.06 -6.24
CA ASP A 16 17.44 27.26 -6.34
C ASP A 16 16.74 25.89 -6.43
N VAL A 17 17.34 24.93 -7.15
CA VAL A 17 16.88 23.53 -7.18
C VAL A 17 16.84 22.93 -5.77
N THR A 18 17.97 22.94 -5.04
CA THR A 18 18.06 22.36 -3.69
C THR A 18 17.10 23.05 -2.72
N ARG A 19 17.02 24.39 -2.79
CA ARG A 19 16.13 25.18 -1.92
C ARG A 19 14.68 24.80 -2.08
N HIS A 20 14.22 24.64 -3.32
CA HIS A 20 12.81 24.34 -3.58
C HIS A 20 12.45 22.89 -3.25
N ILE A 21 13.34 21.92 -3.49
CA ILE A 21 13.13 20.53 -3.06
C ILE A 21 12.92 20.47 -1.54
N ALA A 22 13.83 21.06 -0.76
CA ALA A 22 13.74 21.03 0.70
C ALA A 22 12.46 21.73 1.19
N ARG A 23 12.12 22.90 0.64
CA ARG A 23 10.95 23.67 1.06
C ARG A 23 9.64 22.95 0.77
N GLU A 24 9.46 22.43 -0.44
CA GLU A 24 8.22 21.70 -0.77
C GLU A 24 8.11 20.41 0.03
N PHE A 25 9.21 19.68 0.23
CA PHE A 25 9.20 18.49 1.08
C PHE A 25 8.77 18.81 2.50
N TYR A 26 9.38 19.78 3.17
CA TYR A 26 9.03 20.09 4.57
C TYR A 26 7.63 20.70 4.70
N LYS A 27 7.18 21.48 3.72
CA LYS A 27 5.81 22.01 3.68
C LYS A 27 4.79 20.89 3.56
N GLU A 28 5.03 19.91 2.70
CA GLU A 28 4.15 18.76 2.55
C GLU A 28 4.22 17.86 3.80
N PHE A 29 5.43 17.58 4.29
CA PHE A 29 5.66 16.75 5.47
C PHE A 29 4.90 17.25 6.70
N ASP A 30 4.88 18.56 6.95
CA ASP A 30 4.10 19.18 8.03
C ASP A 30 2.60 18.80 7.96
N GLN A 31 2.03 18.72 6.75
CA GLN A 31 0.64 18.31 6.54
C GLN A 31 0.41 16.80 6.73
N LEU A 32 1.46 15.99 6.59
CA LEU A 32 1.40 14.53 6.69
C LEU A 32 1.54 13.99 8.11
N ILE A 33 1.95 14.83 9.06
CA ILE A 33 2.04 14.48 10.48
C ILE A 33 0.68 14.03 11.03
N GLU A 34 -0.43 14.56 10.47
CA GLU A 34 -1.80 14.17 10.81
C GLU A 34 -2.60 13.81 9.55
N SER A 35 -3.07 12.57 9.46
CA SER A 35 -3.88 12.08 8.34
C SER A 35 -5.23 11.53 8.82
N ASP A 36 -6.21 11.42 7.92
CA ASP A 36 -7.43 10.65 8.24
C ASP A 36 -7.12 9.15 8.21
N VAL A 37 -6.32 8.72 7.23
CA VAL A 37 -5.92 7.32 7.05
C VAL A 37 -4.44 7.21 6.73
N ILE A 38 -3.74 6.32 7.45
CA ILE A 38 -2.40 5.86 7.09
C ILE A 38 -2.49 4.43 6.55
N ILE A 39 -1.95 4.20 5.35
CA ILE A 39 -1.85 2.87 4.73
C ILE A 39 -0.39 2.45 4.76
N VAL A 40 -0.10 1.29 5.34
CA VAL A 40 1.26 0.77 5.47
C VAL A 40 1.48 -0.33 4.44
N GLY A 41 2.31 -0.04 3.42
CA GLY A 41 2.65 -0.94 2.32
C GLY A 41 2.08 -0.48 0.98
N GLY A 42 2.95 -0.10 0.04
CA GLY A 42 2.63 0.36 -1.31
C GLY A 42 2.43 -0.76 -2.33
N GLY A 43 1.95 -1.93 -1.91
CA GLY A 43 1.59 -3.05 -2.80
C GLY A 43 0.23 -2.88 -3.48
N PRO A 44 -0.21 -3.84 -4.33
CA PRO A 44 -1.44 -3.69 -5.12
C PRO A 44 -2.71 -3.42 -4.29
N SER A 45 -2.88 -4.09 -3.14
CA SER A 45 -4.02 -3.84 -2.25
C SER A 45 -3.95 -2.47 -1.57
N GLY A 46 -2.76 -2.05 -1.14
CA GLY A 46 -2.51 -0.75 -0.53
C GLY A 46 -2.72 0.41 -1.51
N LEU A 47 -2.24 0.28 -2.75
CA LEU A 47 -2.43 1.26 -3.82
C LEU A 47 -3.91 1.44 -4.17
N VAL A 48 -4.66 0.35 -4.35
CA VAL A 48 -6.11 0.44 -4.60
C VAL A 48 -6.83 1.07 -3.42
N CYS A 49 -6.50 0.67 -2.18
CA CYS A 49 -7.10 1.25 -0.98
C CYS A 49 -6.82 2.77 -0.88
N ALA A 50 -5.58 3.18 -1.16
CA ALA A 50 -5.16 4.57 -1.11
C ALA A 50 -5.87 5.43 -2.16
N HIS A 51 -5.94 4.91 -3.39
CA HIS A 51 -6.66 5.57 -4.48
C HIS A 51 -8.14 5.78 -4.14
N ASP A 52 -8.85 4.71 -3.78
CA ASP A 52 -10.29 4.77 -3.52
C ASP A 52 -10.64 5.67 -2.31
N LEU A 53 -9.79 5.75 -1.29
CA LEU A 53 -10.00 6.64 -0.13
C LEU A 53 -9.70 8.11 -0.45
N ALA A 54 -8.60 8.38 -1.17
CA ALA A 54 -8.25 9.74 -1.55
C ALA A 54 -9.24 10.33 -2.56
N GLU A 55 -9.75 9.53 -3.50
CA GLU A 55 -10.80 9.94 -4.44
C GLU A 55 -12.07 10.42 -3.72
N GLN A 56 -12.31 9.92 -2.51
CA GLN A 56 -13.45 10.31 -1.66
C GLN A 56 -13.17 11.51 -0.75
N GLY A 57 -11.98 12.11 -0.85
CA GLY A 57 -11.60 13.33 -0.14
C GLY A 57 -11.01 13.11 1.26
N PHE A 58 -10.67 11.87 1.64
CA PHE A 58 -9.95 11.63 2.89
C PHE A 58 -8.47 12.03 2.76
N ARG A 59 -7.88 12.61 3.82
CA ARG A 59 -6.43 12.83 3.86
C ARG A 59 -5.73 11.49 4.03
N THR A 60 -5.27 10.93 2.91
CA THR A 60 -4.67 9.60 2.85
C THR A 60 -3.16 9.67 2.66
N LEU A 61 -2.42 9.07 3.58
CA LEU A 61 -0.97 8.89 3.51
C LEU A 61 -0.64 7.41 3.31
N LEU A 62 0.13 7.10 2.26
CA LEU A 62 0.68 5.78 1.98
C LEU A 62 2.16 5.74 2.36
N LEU A 63 2.53 4.80 3.23
CA LEU A 63 3.91 4.56 3.65
C LEU A 63 4.47 3.33 2.93
N GLU A 64 5.67 3.44 2.38
CA GLU A 64 6.37 2.33 1.72
C GLU A 64 7.82 2.27 2.20
N GLN A 65 8.26 1.09 2.63
CA GLN A 65 9.63 0.90 3.10
C GLN A 65 10.65 0.96 1.95
N SER A 66 10.27 0.51 0.76
CA SER A 66 11.14 0.48 -0.43
C SER A 66 11.23 1.85 -1.10
N LEU A 67 12.22 2.03 -1.98
CA LEU A 67 12.26 3.21 -2.85
C LEU A 67 11.11 3.19 -3.87
N ALA A 68 10.84 2.03 -4.47
CA ALA A 68 9.77 1.88 -5.45
C ALA A 68 8.50 1.36 -4.80
N LEU A 69 7.35 1.94 -5.17
CA LEU A 69 6.04 1.38 -4.88
C LEU A 69 5.76 0.18 -5.78
N GLY A 70 4.64 -0.50 -5.55
CA GLY A 70 4.14 -1.63 -6.34
C GLY A 70 4.31 -2.99 -5.67
N GLY A 71 5.17 -3.07 -4.65
CA GLY A 71 5.46 -4.32 -3.94
C GLY A 71 5.79 -5.46 -4.91
N GLY A 72 5.15 -6.60 -4.72
CA GLY A 72 5.35 -7.79 -5.56
C GLY A 72 4.66 -7.78 -6.93
N PHE A 73 3.95 -6.71 -7.33
CA PHE A 73 3.15 -6.71 -8.56
C PHE A 73 3.92 -6.27 -9.82
N TRP A 74 5.22 -6.00 -9.72
CA TRP A 74 6.06 -5.70 -10.90
C TRP A 74 6.30 -6.90 -11.82
N SER A 75 6.03 -8.12 -11.34
CA SER A 75 6.22 -9.36 -12.08
C SER A 75 5.04 -10.31 -11.84
N GLY A 76 4.95 -11.33 -12.67
CA GLY A 76 4.17 -12.53 -12.39
C GLY A 76 4.97 -13.56 -11.59
N GLY A 77 4.64 -14.83 -11.79
CA GLY A 77 5.34 -15.95 -11.17
C GLY A 77 6.68 -16.26 -11.85
N TYR A 78 7.67 -16.68 -11.06
CA TYR A 78 8.95 -17.19 -11.58
C TYR A 78 9.66 -16.24 -12.56
N LEU A 79 9.62 -14.92 -12.28
CA LEU A 79 10.17 -13.85 -13.12
C LEU A 79 9.58 -13.78 -14.55
N MET A 80 8.48 -14.49 -14.79
CA MET A 80 7.68 -14.32 -16.00
C MET A 80 6.85 -13.06 -15.84
N ASN A 81 6.89 -12.19 -16.84
CA ASN A 81 6.30 -10.86 -16.82
C ASN A 81 4.80 -10.87 -17.15
N LYS A 82 4.05 -11.86 -16.66
CA LYS A 82 2.59 -11.97 -16.82
C LYS A 82 1.93 -12.36 -15.50
N ALA A 83 0.90 -11.62 -15.09
CA ALA A 83 0.12 -11.92 -13.90
C ALA A 83 -1.31 -12.33 -14.28
N THR A 84 -1.92 -13.17 -13.45
CA THR A 84 -3.32 -13.58 -13.61
C THR A 84 -4.22 -12.84 -12.63
N LEU A 85 -5.45 -12.59 -13.06
CA LEU A 85 -6.53 -12.04 -12.25
C LEU A 85 -7.75 -12.95 -12.40
N CYS A 86 -8.47 -13.17 -11.30
CA CYS A 86 -9.81 -13.74 -11.38
C CYS A 86 -10.83 -12.63 -11.67
N GLU A 87 -11.88 -12.95 -12.40
CA GLU A 87 -13.04 -12.06 -12.52
C GLU A 87 -13.79 -11.98 -11.17
N PRO A 88 -14.30 -10.80 -10.77
CA PRO A 88 -14.34 -9.54 -11.52
C PRO A 88 -13.13 -8.61 -11.29
N ALA A 89 -12.03 -9.04 -10.68
CA ALA A 89 -10.93 -8.15 -10.27
C ALA A 89 -10.31 -7.30 -11.40
N HIS A 90 -10.33 -7.81 -12.63
CA HIS A 90 -9.88 -7.07 -13.82
C HIS A 90 -10.57 -5.70 -14.01
N GLU A 91 -11.81 -5.55 -13.57
CA GLU A 91 -12.58 -4.31 -13.71
C GLU A 91 -11.90 -3.13 -13.01
N VAL A 92 -11.17 -3.38 -11.92
CA VAL A 92 -10.40 -2.35 -11.19
C VAL A 92 -9.30 -1.76 -12.07
N LEU A 93 -8.63 -2.59 -12.86
CA LEU A 93 -7.56 -2.16 -13.74
C LEU A 93 -8.11 -1.57 -15.05
N GLU A 94 -9.16 -2.17 -15.60
CA GLU A 94 -9.80 -1.69 -16.83
C GLU A 94 -10.46 -0.31 -16.62
N SER A 95 -11.04 -0.04 -15.45
CA SER A 95 -11.55 1.31 -15.12
C SER A 95 -10.44 2.37 -15.07
N MET A 96 -9.19 1.94 -14.90
CA MET A 96 -8.01 2.81 -14.93
C MET A 96 -7.32 2.78 -16.31
N GLY A 97 -7.89 2.13 -17.32
CA GLY A 97 -7.33 2.08 -18.67
C GLY A 97 -6.23 1.02 -18.87
N VAL A 98 -6.08 0.06 -17.95
CA VAL A 98 -5.14 -1.06 -18.11
C VAL A 98 -5.86 -2.25 -18.75
N PRO A 99 -5.46 -2.70 -19.95
CA PRO A 99 -6.13 -3.79 -20.64
C PRO A 99 -5.87 -5.13 -19.95
N CYS A 100 -6.93 -5.92 -19.74
CA CYS A 100 -6.86 -7.26 -19.16
C CYS A 100 -7.41 -8.30 -20.16
N LYS A 101 -6.53 -9.09 -20.75
CA LYS A 101 -6.91 -10.04 -21.82
C LYS A 101 -7.59 -11.28 -21.21
N PRO A 102 -8.77 -11.71 -21.70
CA PRO A 102 -9.38 -12.98 -21.27
C PRO A 102 -8.58 -14.19 -21.75
N VAL A 103 -8.50 -15.22 -20.90
CA VAL A 103 -7.85 -16.50 -21.19
C VAL A 103 -8.91 -17.49 -21.67
N LYS A 104 -8.87 -17.89 -22.95
CA LYS A 104 -9.94 -18.70 -23.57
C LYS A 104 -10.07 -20.08 -22.95
N GLU A 105 -8.95 -20.65 -22.52
CA GLU A 105 -8.84 -21.98 -21.96
C GLU A 105 -9.23 -22.05 -20.47
N CYS A 106 -9.44 -20.90 -19.81
CA CYS A 106 -9.78 -20.82 -18.39
C CYS A 106 -10.83 -19.72 -18.14
N ALA A 107 -12.09 -20.14 -18.03
CA ALA A 107 -13.21 -19.23 -17.78
C ALA A 107 -13.01 -18.43 -16.47
N GLY A 108 -13.28 -17.13 -16.50
CA GLY A 108 -13.09 -16.24 -15.35
C GLY A 108 -11.63 -15.84 -15.08
N MET A 109 -10.68 -16.23 -15.95
CA MET A 109 -9.28 -15.81 -15.84
C MET A 109 -8.94 -14.72 -16.84
N ARG A 110 -8.22 -13.71 -16.35
CA ARG A 110 -7.66 -12.61 -17.11
C ARG A 110 -6.14 -12.59 -16.96
N ILE A 111 -5.44 -12.11 -17.99
CA ILE A 111 -3.99 -11.93 -17.98
C ILE A 111 -3.65 -10.46 -18.22
N VAL A 112 -2.69 -9.95 -17.46
CA VAL A 112 -2.27 -8.55 -17.49
C VAL A 112 -0.75 -8.43 -17.51
N ASP A 113 -0.26 -7.30 -18.01
CA ASP A 113 1.13 -6.88 -17.93
C ASP A 113 1.40 -6.19 -16.58
N PRO A 114 2.13 -6.84 -15.65
CA PRO A 114 2.26 -6.35 -14.29
C PRO A 114 2.95 -4.97 -14.18
N PRO A 115 3.99 -4.63 -14.97
CA PRO A 115 4.55 -3.27 -14.98
C PRO A 115 3.56 -2.19 -15.40
N HIS A 116 2.69 -2.46 -16.37
CA HIS A 116 1.66 -1.50 -16.81
C HIS A 116 0.61 -1.32 -15.72
N ALA A 117 0.11 -2.43 -15.15
CA ALA A 117 -0.85 -2.38 -14.06
C ALA A 117 -0.29 -1.62 -12.84
N THR A 118 0.96 -1.92 -12.46
CA THR A 118 1.62 -1.29 -11.31
C THR A 118 1.85 0.19 -11.53
N ALA A 119 2.38 0.59 -12.69
CA ALA A 119 2.59 1.99 -13.02
C ALA A 119 1.27 2.78 -13.02
N ARG A 120 0.19 2.18 -13.54
CA ARG A 120 -1.12 2.84 -13.53
C ARG A 120 -1.68 3.01 -12.12
N LEU A 121 -1.60 1.99 -11.28
CA LEU A 121 -2.03 2.05 -9.88
C LEU A 121 -1.24 3.12 -9.11
N ILE A 122 0.07 3.23 -9.32
CA ILE A 122 0.87 4.28 -8.69
C ILE A 122 0.40 5.66 -9.17
N ALA A 123 0.21 5.84 -10.50
CA ALA A 123 -0.27 7.11 -11.03
C ALA A 123 -1.66 7.48 -10.49
N SER A 124 -2.57 6.51 -10.38
CA SER A 124 -3.94 6.77 -9.90
C SER A 124 -3.98 7.21 -8.44
N VAL A 125 -3.05 6.75 -7.59
CA VAL A 125 -2.91 7.20 -6.20
C VAL A 125 -2.60 8.70 -6.13
N TYR A 126 -1.63 9.17 -6.92
CA TYR A 126 -1.29 10.60 -6.97
C TYR A 126 -2.42 11.43 -7.61
N GLU A 127 -3.05 10.93 -8.67
CA GLU A 127 -4.19 11.60 -9.33
C GLU A 127 -5.39 11.76 -8.39
N ALA A 128 -5.62 10.79 -7.50
CA ALA A 128 -6.66 10.85 -6.47
C ALA A 128 -6.32 11.81 -5.31
N GLY A 129 -5.07 12.30 -5.22
CA GLY A 129 -4.63 13.24 -4.19
C GLY A 129 -4.04 12.60 -2.93
N ALA A 130 -3.86 11.27 -2.91
CA ALA A 130 -3.13 10.62 -1.83
C ALA A 130 -1.66 11.06 -1.84
N LYS A 131 -1.05 11.11 -0.65
CA LYS A 131 0.36 11.40 -0.49
C LYS A 131 1.14 10.13 -0.16
N VAL A 132 2.41 10.11 -0.53
CA VAL A 132 3.26 8.93 -0.42
C VAL A 132 4.56 9.31 0.27
N LEU A 133 4.96 8.52 1.28
CA LEU A 133 6.31 8.53 1.82
C LEU A 133 6.94 7.15 1.61
N ASN A 134 7.76 7.04 0.57
CA ASN A 134 8.62 5.89 0.31
C ASN A 134 9.93 6.00 1.12
N LEU A 135 10.73 4.93 1.19
CA LEU A 135 11.87 4.83 2.11
C LEU A 135 11.52 5.11 3.58
N THR A 136 10.29 4.81 3.97
CA THR A 136 9.75 5.04 5.31
C THR A 136 9.25 3.72 5.89
N ARG A 137 9.91 3.23 6.93
CA ARG A 137 9.59 1.97 7.59
C ARG A 137 8.78 2.24 8.86
N VAL A 138 7.67 1.53 9.02
CA VAL A 138 6.93 1.51 10.30
C VAL A 138 7.68 0.60 11.27
N VAL A 139 8.01 1.13 12.44
CA VAL A 139 8.79 0.45 13.48
C VAL A 139 8.01 0.30 14.79
N ASP A 140 6.99 1.13 15.03
CA ASP A 140 6.10 1.05 16.18
C ASP A 140 4.72 1.67 15.85
N LEU A 141 3.82 1.71 16.83
CA LEU A 141 2.44 2.17 16.74
C LEU A 141 2.16 3.23 17.80
N ILE A 142 1.29 4.19 17.48
CA ILE A 142 0.78 5.14 18.47
C ILE A 142 -0.49 4.53 19.10
N LEU A 143 -0.40 4.15 20.36
CA LEU A 143 -1.51 3.55 21.12
C LEU A 143 -1.95 4.49 22.25
N ARG A 144 -3.25 4.73 22.38
CA ARG A 144 -3.83 5.52 23.49
C ARG A 144 -4.80 4.68 24.33
N GLY A 145 -4.90 5.03 25.61
CA GLY A 145 -5.86 4.43 26.55
C GLY A 145 -5.75 2.91 26.63
N GLU A 146 -6.88 2.21 26.56
CA GLU A 146 -6.97 0.74 26.59
C GLU A 146 -6.63 0.07 25.24
N GLY A 147 -5.79 0.70 24.41
CA GLY A 147 -5.35 0.14 23.13
C GLY A 147 -6.16 0.61 21.94
N THR A 148 -6.41 1.91 21.80
CA THR A 148 -6.89 2.47 20.52
C THR A 148 -5.67 2.82 19.66
N LEU A 149 -5.65 2.34 18.41
CA LEU A 149 -4.61 2.71 17.45
C LEU A 149 -4.89 4.10 16.87
N GLU A 150 -3.94 5.01 17.01
CA GLU A 150 -4.05 6.41 16.58
C GLU A 150 -2.92 6.85 15.66
N GLY A 151 -2.19 5.91 15.07
CA GLY A 151 -1.11 6.21 14.13
C GLY A 151 0.05 5.24 14.21
N VAL A 152 1.16 5.65 13.60
CA VAL A 152 2.36 4.83 13.44
C VAL A 152 3.61 5.60 13.85
N VAL A 153 4.62 4.86 14.24
CA VAL A 153 5.98 5.38 14.46
C VAL A 153 6.84 4.88 13.32
N VAL A 154 7.56 5.80 12.69
CA VAL A 154 8.31 5.57 11.46
C VAL A 154 9.75 5.98 11.60
N ASN A 155 10.62 5.28 10.87
CA ASN A 155 11.99 5.70 10.65
C ASN A 155 12.36 5.61 9.15
N ASN A 156 13.47 6.23 8.77
CA ASN A 156 13.99 6.08 7.42
C ASN A 156 14.48 4.64 7.21
N THR A 157 14.06 3.99 6.12
CA THR A 157 14.42 2.61 5.83
C THR A 157 15.94 2.40 5.76
N THR A 158 16.69 3.37 5.24
CA THR A 158 18.15 3.25 5.13
C THR A 158 18.84 3.33 6.49
N ALA A 159 18.32 4.12 7.43
CA ALA A 159 18.78 4.15 8.80
C ALA A 159 18.54 2.81 9.51
N GLU A 160 17.33 2.25 9.36
CA GLU A 160 16.98 0.93 9.90
C GLU A 160 17.85 -0.19 9.29
N MET A 161 18.16 -0.11 7.99
CA MET A 161 19.04 -1.07 7.30
C MET A 161 20.50 -0.97 7.75
N ALA A 162 20.99 0.23 8.07
CA ALA A 162 22.33 0.40 8.62
C ALA A 162 22.47 -0.21 10.02
N GLY A 163 21.35 -0.29 10.75
CA GLY A 163 21.30 -0.85 12.09
C GLY A 163 21.75 0.15 13.15
N HIS A 164 21.29 -0.12 14.37
CA HIS A 164 21.40 0.76 15.52
C HIS A 164 22.85 1.04 15.97
N ASP A 165 23.78 0.12 15.73
CA ASP A 165 25.19 0.31 16.05
C ASP A 165 25.89 1.33 15.11
N ILE A 166 25.31 1.59 13.93
CA ILE A 166 25.84 2.54 12.95
C ILE A 166 25.06 3.85 13.00
N ILE A 167 23.73 3.78 13.00
CA ILE A 167 22.84 4.94 12.99
C ILE A 167 21.84 4.79 14.14
N HIS A 168 22.19 5.36 15.29
CA HIS A 168 21.31 5.44 16.46
C HIS A 168 20.50 6.74 16.41
N VAL A 169 19.37 6.71 15.71
CA VAL A 169 18.48 7.86 15.57
C VAL A 169 17.06 7.44 15.93
N ASP A 170 16.44 8.22 16.81
CA ASP A 170 15.07 7.97 17.25
C ASP A 170 14.08 8.08 16.09
N PRO A 171 13.05 7.22 16.05
CA PRO A 171 11.97 7.34 15.08
C PRO A 171 11.05 8.51 15.43
N ILE A 172 10.15 8.85 14.50
CA ILE A 172 9.15 9.92 14.67
C ILE A 172 7.74 9.35 14.55
N ALA A 173 6.73 10.09 15.03
CA ALA A 173 5.34 9.66 15.06
C ALA A 173 4.50 10.39 13.99
N LEU A 174 3.57 9.66 13.37
CA LEU A 174 2.55 10.18 12.45
C LEU A 174 1.18 9.72 12.94
N GLU A 175 0.28 10.67 13.22
CA GLU A 175 -1.04 10.40 13.79
C GLU A 175 -2.09 10.18 12.69
N SER A 176 -3.05 9.30 12.97
CA SER A 176 -4.18 9.05 12.08
C SER A 176 -5.40 8.49 12.81
N LYS A 177 -6.59 8.71 12.25
CA LYS A 177 -7.82 8.11 12.77
C LYS A 177 -7.90 6.62 12.50
N VAL A 178 -7.32 6.15 11.39
CA VAL A 178 -7.33 4.75 10.95
C VAL A 178 -5.98 4.38 10.33
N VAL A 179 -5.49 3.19 10.67
CA VAL A 179 -4.34 2.55 10.01
C VAL A 179 -4.80 1.33 9.23
N VAL A 180 -4.30 1.15 8.00
CA VAL A 180 -4.54 -0.03 7.17
C VAL A 180 -3.23 -0.78 6.96
N ASP A 181 -3.14 -2.01 7.47
CA ASP A 181 -2.04 -2.93 7.19
C ASP A 181 -2.21 -3.55 5.80
N ALA A 182 -1.38 -3.09 4.87
CA ALA A 182 -1.26 -3.61 3.51
C ALA A 182 0.16 -4.19 3.25
N THR A 183 0.87 -4.60 4.30
CA THR A 183 2.28 -5.04 4.23
C THR A 183 2.48 -6.46 3.69
N GLY A 184 1.39 -7.09 3.23
CA GLY A 184 1.44 -8.40 2.59
C GLY A 184 1.74 -9.50 3.61
N HIS A 185 2.67 -10.39 3.27
CA HIS A 185 2.93 -11.61 4.06
C HIS A 185 3.35 -11.35 5.50
N ASP A 186 3.97 -10.20 5.77
CA ASP A 186 4.58 -9.91 7.07
C ASP A 186 3.56 -9.41 8.10
N ALA A 187 2.43 -8.83 7.65
CA ALA A 187 1.41 -8.21 8.51
C ALA A 187 2.01 -7.37 9.64
N VAL A 188 2.90 -6.44 9.27
CA VAL A 188 3.81 -5.71 10.17
C VAL A 188 3.05 -4.99 11.28
N VAL A 189 1.96 -4.29 10.97
CA VAL A 189 1.19 -3.52 11.95
C VAL A 189 0.54 -4.47 12.96
N VAL A 190 -0.03 -5.57 12.48
CA VAL A 190 -0.64 -6.59 13.35
C VAL A 190 0.42 -7.32 14.18
N GLY A 191 1.60 -7.57 13.61
CA GLY A 191 2.76 -8.10 14.33
C GLY A 191 3.21 -7.18 15.47
N LEU A 192 3.23 -5.86 15.24
CA LEU A 192 3.51 -4.88 16.29
C LEU A 192 2.44 -4.91 17.39
N LEU A 193 1.15 -5.00 17.05
CA LEU A 193 0.08 -5.20 18.06
C LEU A 193 0.31 -6.47 18.89
N ASN A 194 0.70 -7.57 18.24
CA ASN A 194 1.00 -8.82 18.93
C ASN A 194 2.18 -8.69 19.91
N GLN A 195 3.28 -8.04 19.51
CA GLN A 195 4.44 -7.81 20.39
C GLN A 195 4.08 -7.05 21.67
N ARG A 196 3.01 -6.25 21.64
CA ARG A 196 2.48 -5.47 22.78
C ARG A 196 1.42 -6.22 23.58
N GLY A 197 1.13 -7.48 23.22
CA GLY A 197 0.12 -8.31 23.88
C GLY A 197 -1.33 -7.92 23.56
N LEU A 198 -1.54 -7.10 22.52
CA LEU A 198 -2.86 -6.58 22.13
C LEU A 198 -3.54 -7.39 21.02
N TYR A 199 -2.81 -8.36 20.45
CA TYR A 199 -3.31 -9.25 19.42
C TYR A 199 -2.68 -10.63 19.53
N GLN A 200 -3.37 -11.68 19.07
CA GLN A 200 -2.79 -13.03 19.04
C GLN A 200 -1.63 -13.14 18.04
N THR A 201 -0.81 -14.18 18.19
CA THR A 201 0.32 -14.43 17.29
C THR A 201 -0.18 -14.59 15.85
N VAL A 202 0.46 -13.86 14.93
CA VAL A 202 0.18 -13.97 13.49
C VAL A 202 0.73 -15.32 13.00
N PRO A 203 -0.13 -16.25 12.55
CA PRO A 203 0.29 -17.59 12.16
C PRO A 203 1.08 -17.62 10.83
N GLY A 204 0.96 -16.58 10.01
CA GLY A 204 1.56 -16.51 8.67
C GLY A 204 0.72 -17.24 7.62
N ASN A 205 1.10 -17.12 6.35
CA ASN A 205 0.31 -17.69 5.27
C ASN A 205 0.42 -19.22 5.20
N GLY A 206 -0.71 -19.89 4.97
CA GLY A 206 -0.77 -21.33 4.73
C GLY A 206 -0.26 -21.75 3.34
N ALA A 207 -0.30 -23.05 3.07
CA ALA A 207 0.05 -23.64 1.78
C ALA A 207 -0.80 -23.08 0.62
N MET A 208 -0.35 -23.27 -0.61
CA MET A 208 -1.01 -22.68 -1.78
C MET A 208 -2.34 -23.35 -2.10
N TRP A 209 -3.41 -22.56 -2.16
CA TRP A 209 -4.73 -22.96 -2.68
C TRP A 209 -5.41 -21.75 -3.30
N VAL A 210 -5.19 -21.55 -4.60
CA VAL A 210 -5.54 -20.31 -5.33
C VAL A 210 -6.99 -19.89 -5.12
N ALA A 211 -7.95 -20.74 -5.50
CA ALA A 211 -9.38 -20.39 -5.43
C ALA A 211 -9.85 -20.06 -4.01
N ARG A 212 -9.39 -20.83 -3.01
CA ARG A 212 -9.76 -20.62 -1.61
C ARG A 212 -9.12 -19.35 -1.05
N SER A 213 -7.85 -19.12 -1.36
CA SER A 213 -7.10 -17.93 -0.96
C SER A 213 -7.73 -16.67 -1.53
N GLU A 214 -8.02 -16.63 -2.84
CA GLU A 214 -8.62 -15.48 -3.51
C GLU A 214 -9.96 -15.10 -2.86
N ALA A 215 -10.82 -16.08 -2.58
CA ALA A 215 -12.11 -15.85 -1.94
C ALA A 215 -11.98 -15.42 -0.47
N MET A 216 -11.10 -16.08 0.30
CA MET A 216 -10.94 -15.81 1.73
C MET A 216 -10.33 -14.44 1.99
N VAL A 217 -9.30 -14.03 1.24
CA VAL A 217 -8.65 -12.73 1.41
C VAL A 217 -9.66 -11.59 1.24
N VAL A 218 -10.48 -11.63 0.19
CA VAL A 218 -11.53 -10.63 -0.02
C VAL A 218 -12.57 -10.71 1.08
N LYS A 219 -13.08 -11.90 1.41
CA LYS A 219 -14.12 -12.06 2.45
C LYS A 219 -13.66 -11.56 3.82
N ASN A 220 -12.41 -11.78 4.17
CA ASN A 220 -11.88 -11.58 5.51
C ASN A 220 -11.15 -10.24 5.69
N THR A 221 -11.09 -9.40 4.65
CA THR A 221 -10.69 -8.00 4.78
C THR A 221 -11.64 -7.29 5.75
N ARG A 222 -11.11 -6.75 6.84
CA ARG A 222 -11.89 -6.24 7.99
C ARG A 222 -11.09 -5.29 8.87
N GLU A 223 -11.80 -4.63 9.78
CA GLU A 223 -11.21 -4.07 10.99
C GLU A 223 -10.81 -5.22 11.92
N ILE A 224 -9.53 -5.30 12.27
CA ILE A 224 -8.97 -6.42 13.03
C ILE A 224 -8.76 -6.07 14.51
N PHE A 225 -8.61 -4.77 14.78
CA PHE A 225 -8.37 -4.15 16.07
C PHE A 225 -8.88 -2.71 15.97
N PRO A 226 -9.30 -2.03 17.06
CA PRO A 226 -9.83 -0.67 16.99
C PRO A 226 -8.94 0.26 16.15
N ASN A 227 -9.51 0.78 15.06
CA ASN A 227 -8.88 1.64 14.04
C ASN A 227 -7.79 0.98 13.20
N CYS A 228 -7.61 -0.33 13.27
CA CYS A 228 -6.66 -1.09 12.46
C CYS A 228 -7.41 -2.01 11.48
N PHE A 229 -7.22 -1.78 10.18
CA PHE A 229 -7.76 -2.62 9.11
C PHE A 229 -6.65 -3.46 8.48
N VAL A 230 -7.01 -4.60 7.89
CA VAL A 230 -6.09 -5.47 7.15
C VAL A 230 -6.58 -5.67 5.72
N THR A 231 -5.66 -5.66 4.76
CA THR A 231 -5.95 -5.87 3.33
C THR A 231 -4.87 -6.67 2.62
N GLY A 232 -5.21 -7.28 1.48
CA GLY A 232 -4.32 -8.11 0.69
C GLY A 232 -3.80 -9.33 1.47
N LEU A 233 -2.55 -9.71 1.21
CA LEU A 233 -1.95 -10.91 1.81
C LEU A 233 -1.74 -10.82 3.33
N ALA A 234 -1.81 -9.62 3.92
CA ALA A 234 -1.82 -9.45 5.38
C ALA A 234 -3.04 -10.11 6.01
N VAL A 235 -4.19 -10.10 5.32
CA VAL A 235 -5.39 -10.86 5.74
C VAL A 235 -5.07 -12.34 5.85
N ALA A 236 -4.41 -12.91 4.84
CA ALA A 236 -4.10 -14.33 4.85
C ALA A 236 -3.04 -14.70 5.90
N ALA A 237 -2.08 -13.81 6.16
CA ALA A 237 -1.08 -13.99 7.21
C ALA A 237 -1.71 -13.98 8.61
N VAL A 238 -2.61 -13.03 8.87
CA VAL A 238 -3.35 -12.91 10.14
C VAL A 238 -4.27 -14.11 10.36
N ASP A 239 -4.95 -14.58 9.31
CA ASP A 239 -5.93 -15.66 9.43
C ASP A 239 -5.33 -17.07 9.36
N GLY A 240 -4.04 -17.22 9.04
CA GLY A 240 -3.45 -18.54 8.79
C GLY A 240 -3.98 -19.21 7.52
N SER A 241 -4.55 -18.42 6.61
CA SER A 241 -5.27 -18.95 5.45
C SER A 241 -4.33 -19.21 4.26
N PRO A 242 -4.74 -20.04 3.28
CA PRO A 242 -3.92 -20.35 2.11
C PRO A 242 -3.45 -19.10 1.35
N ARG A 243 -2.32 -19.23 0.63
CA ARG A 243 -1.83 -18.25 -0.35
C ARG A 243 -2.24 -18.60 -1.79
N MET A 244 -2.26 -17.60 -2.69
CA MET A 244 -2.65 -17.78 -4.10
C MET A 244 -1.49 -17.84 -5.10
N GLY A 245 -0.26 -17.50 -4.69
CA GLY A 245 0.87 -17.44 -5.63
C GLY A 245 0.75 -16.25 -6.60
N PRO A 246 1.07 -16.40 -7.89
CA PRO A 246 1.11 -15.29 -8.85
C PRO A 246 -0.27 -14.88 -9.41
N ALA A 247 -1.31 -14.99 -8.58
CA ALA A 247 -2.65 -14.49 -8.86
C ALA A 247 -2.90 -13.24 -8.00
N PHE A 248 -3.44 -12.19 -8.59
CA PHE A 248 -3.53 -10.87 -7.93
C PHE A 248 -4.96 -10.34 -7.79
N GLY A 249 -5.96 -11.12 -8.20
CA GLY A 249 -7.36 -10.65 -8.23
C GLY A 249 -7.86 -10.23 -6.84
N SER A 250 -7.59 -11.07 -5.85
CA SER A 250 -7.96 -10.79 -4.46
C SER A 250 -7.23 -9.60 -3.86
N MET A 251 -6.02 -9.25 -4.31
CA MET A 251 -5.32 -8.05 -3.82
C MET A 251 -6.10 -6.79 -4.19
N LEU A 252 -6.54 -6.71 -5.44
CA LEU A 252 -7.28 -5.55 -5.95
C LEU A 252 -8.66 -5.44 -5.27
N LEU A 253 -9.39 -6.55 -5.21
CA LEU A 253 -10.72 -6.60 -4.60
C LEU A 253 -10.67 -6.38 -3.08
N SER A 254 -9.65 -6.89 -2.39
CA SER A 254 -9.42 -6.66 -0.97
C SER A 254 -9.06 -5.19 -0.70
N GLY A 255 -8.27 -4.55 -1.56
CA GLY A 255 -8.01 -3.10 -1.50
C GLY A 255 -9.29 -2.28 -1.58
N LYS A 256 -10.14 -2.54 -2.57
CA LYS A 256 -11.46 -1.90 -2.71
C LYS A 256 -12.34 -2.09 -1.48
N ARG A 257 -12.41 -3.32 -0.98
CA ARG A 257 -13.21 -3.63 0.21
C ARG A 257 -12.68 -2.90 1.44
N ALA A 258 -11.36 -2.84 1.64
CA ALA A 258 -10.76 -2.12 2.76
C ALA A 258 -11.13 -0.63 2.71
N ALA A 259 -10.99 0.02 1.55
CA ALA A 259 -11.40 1.41 1.37
C ALA A 259 -12.89 1.63 1.71
N GLY A 260 -13.77 0.74 1.25
CA GLY A 260 -15.21 0.81 1.57
C GLY A 260 -15.51 0.70 3.08
N LEU A 261 -14.83 -0.21 3.78
CA LEU A 261 -15.00 -0.39 5.23
C LEU A 261 -14.44 0.78 6.03
N VAL A 262 -13.27 1.29 5.65
CA VAL A 262 -12.64 2.46 6.28
C VAL A 262 -13.52 3.70 6.09
N ARG A 263 -14.03 3.92 4.88
CA ARG A 263 -15.00 5.00 4.60
C ARG A 263 -16.21 4.93 5.52
N HIS A 264 -16.83 3.76 5.63
CA HIS A 264 -18.02 3.55 6.45
C HIS A 264 -17.74 3.93 7.91
N LYS A 265 -16.59 3.48 8.44
CA LYS A 265 -16.16 3.84 9.80
C LYS A 265 -15.93 5.34 9.97
N LEU A 266 -15.21 5.99 9.05
CA LEU A 266 -14.90 7.41 9.15
C LEU A 266 -16.12 8.33 8.96
N LYS A 267 -17.13 7.88 8.21
CA LYS A 267 -18.40 8.61 8.05
C LYS A 267 -19.43 8.30 9.14
N GLY A 268 -19.21 7.26 9.96
CA GLY A 268 -20.18 6.79 10.94
C GLY A 268 -21.43 6.19 10.29
N GLU A 269 -21.28 5.64 9.07
CA GLU A 269 -22.32 4.86 8.38
C GLU A 269 -22.46 3.48 9.03
#